data_AF-A0A846I2D7-F1
#
_entry.id   AF-A0A846I2D7-F1
#
_cell.length_a   1.000
_cell.length_b   1.000
_cell.length_c   1.000
_cell.angle_alpha   90.00
_cell.angle_beta   90.00
_cell.angle_gamma   90.00
#
_symmetry.space_group_name_H-M   'P 1'
#
loop_
_entity.id
_entity.type
_entity.pdbx_description
1 polymer ?
#
loop_
_entity_poly.entity_id
_entity_poly.type
_entity_poly.pdbx_seq_one_letter_code
_entity_poly.pdbx_strand_id
1 'polypeptide(L)'
;MKKKIGLIMSMVLLFVFVFSGINNAYVAHAEKNNDFVIGAHNLNNTEKNSAKIGNMLKEPETGWKRYDDTNSNISYIGNKKIASGSKYHKDSIMYFPSSENATIKFNFIGSKIRLIDTMSSDRSSNINIKIDNISYTFSDYSANSIDQRLIFEKTGLLFKEHFVEITNNQSRTVYGLDAIDIDENGELKPYEEAAKVESISLDKTSMDLIEGSSDKINAKVLPEDATNKKVVWASSDESIATVDKDGKVTAIKEGQATITAKVEGVDLTATCKVNVTKKVEENKNNAILSISLVNGATKEYDVSMQEVEKFINWFEERSNGKGPSLYSFDKKINPYKTVKEYIVHDKIASFEVREYEGTNK
;
A
#
# COMPACT_ATOMS: atom_id res chain seq x y z
N MET A 1 -42.43 -24.69 -35.05
CA MET A 1 -43.21 -23.59 -34.40
C MET A 1 -43.23 -23.84 -32.90
N LYS A 2 -43.00 -22.93 -31.94
CA LYS A 2 -42.42 -21.58 -31.82
C LYS A 2 -41.91 -21.50 -30.36
N LYS A 3 -40.73 -20.92 -30.15
CA LYS A 3 -40.04 -20.69 -28.85
C LYS A 3 -40.90 -19.87 -27.87
N LYS A 4 -40.66 -20.01 -26.55
CA LYS A 4 -40.68 -18.86 -25.62
C LYS A 4 -39.71 -19.05 -24.46
N ILE A 5 -38.91 -18.00 -24.29
CA ILE A 5 -37.82 -17.76 -23.33
C ILE A 5 -38.44 -17.15 -22.07
N GLY A 6 -38.06 -17.64 -20.88
CA GLY A 6 -38.36 -17.01 -19.60
C GLY A 6 -37.20 -16.11 -19.18
N LEU A 7 -37.45 -14.80 -19.12
CA LEU A 7 -36.58 -13.78 -18.56
C LEU A 7 -37.20 -13.31 -17.24
N ILE A 8 -36.50 -13.47 -16.12
CA ILE A 8 -36.85 -12.84 -14.84
C ILE A 8 -35.97 -11.60 -14.74
N MET A 9 -36.58 -10.42 -14.81
CA MET A 9 -35.91 -9.13 -14.66
C MET A 9 -36.46 -8.43 -13.41
N SER A 10 -35.52 -7.95 -12.60
CA SER A 10 -35.70 -7.35 -11.29
C SER A 10 -36.32 -5.95 -11.35
N MET A 11 -36.96 -5.61 -10.25
CA MET A 11 -37.88 -4.50 -9.97
C MET A 11 -37.17 -3.14 -9.93
N VAL A 12 -37.70 -2.15 -10.66
CA VAL A 12 -37.42 -0.72 -10.46
C VAL A 12 -38.73 -0.08 -9.99
N LEU A 13 -38.74 0.46 -8.77
CA LEU A 13 -39.85 1.28 -8.27
C LEU A 13 -39.41 2.74 -8.21
N LEU A 14 -40.11 3.54 -8.99
CA LEU A 14 -40.05 5.00 -9.06
C LEU A 14 -40.99 5.56 -7.97
N PHE A 15 -40.53 6.51 -7.15
CA PHE A 15 -41.41 7.33 -6.32
C PHE A 15 -41.13 8.81 -6.56
N VAL A 16 -42.15 9.48 -7.09
CA VAL A 16 -42.29 10.93 -7.19
C VAL A 16 -42.89 11.41 -5.87
N PHE A 17 -42.31 12.43 -5.25
CA PHE A 17 -42.98 13.21 -4.22
C PHE A 17 -43.00 14.70 -4.55
N VAL A 18 -44.19 15.25 -4.35
CA VAL A 18 -44.67 16.60 -4.64
C VAL A 18 -44.27 17.54 -3.49
N PHE A 19 -43.92 18.79 -3.83
CA PHE A 19 -43.60 19.85 -2.86
C PHE A 19 -44.83 20.28 -2.04
N SER A 20 -44.67 20.34 -0.72
CA SER A 20 -45.45 21.22 0.18
C SER A 20 -44.49 21.84 1.19
N GLY A 21 -44.38 23.17 1.21
CA GLY A 21 -43.46 23.89 2.08
C GLY A 21 -43.97 23.97 3.52
N ILE A 22 -43.07 23.73 4.48
CA ILE A 22 -43.06 24.33 5.83
C ILE A 22 -41.59 24.50 6.24
N ASN A 23 -41.27 25.68 6.76
CA ASN A 23 -39.97 26.11 7.26
C ASN A 23 -39.37 25.14 8.29
N ASN A 24 -38.20 24.59 7.98
CA ASN A 24 -37.14 24.41 8.96
C ASN A 24 -35.92 25.11 8.41
N ALA A 25 -35.43 26.08 9.16
CA ALA A 25 -34.23 26.84 8.85
C ALA A 25 -33.07 25.86 8.67
N TYR A 26 -32.73 25.55 7.42
CA TYR A 26 -31.36 25.28 7.08
C TYR A 26 -30.60 26.54 7.50
N VAL A 27 -29.83 26.43 8.56
CA VAL A 27 -28.71 27.35 8.76
C VAL A 27 -27.89 27.18 7.49
N ALA A 28 -28.04 28.14 6.57
CA ALA A 28 -27.08 28.34 5.52
C ALA A 28 -25.75 28.55 6.24
N HIS A 29 -24.95 27.49 6.35
CA HIS A 29 -23.52 27.70 6.39
C HIS A 29 -23.20 28.33 5.04
N ALA A 30 -23.10 29.65 5.04
CA ALA A 30 -22.51 30.39 3.94
C ALA A 30 -21.19 29.69 3.62
N GLU A 31 -21.10 29.05 2.45
CA GLU A 31 -19.82 28.69 1.86
C GLU A 31 -19.04 30.00 1.75
N LYS A 32 -18.10 30.22 2.68
CA LYS A 32 -17.24 31.40 2.68
C LYS A 32 -16.34 31.31 1.46
N ASN A 33 -16.64 32.14 0.47
CA ASN A 33 -15.77 32.62 -0.60
C ASN A 33 -15.19 31.58 -1.57
N ASN A 34 -15.68 31.61 -2.82
CA ASN A 34 -14.92 31.18 -4.00
C ASN A 34 -13.73 32.14 -4.19
N ASP A 35 -12.72 32.04 -3.31
CA ASP A 35 -11.55 32.93 -3.29
C ASP A 35 -10.48 32.55 -4.33
N PHE A 36 -10.86 31.75 -5.32
CA PHE A 36 -9.95 31.26 -6.35
C PHE A 36 -10.39 31.67 -7.76
N VAL A 37 -9.43 31.71 -8.68
CA VAL A 37 -9.65 31.93 -10.11
C VAL A 37 -9.21 30.69 -10.88
N ILE A 38 -10.05 30.23 -11.83
CA ILE A 38 -9.68 29.14 -12.74
C ILE A 38 -9.08 29.74 -14.01
N GLY A 39 -7.96 29.19 -14.46
CA GLY A 39 -7.28 29.67 -15.66
C GLY A 39 -8.10 29.41 -16.92
N ALA A 40 -8.54 30.49 -17.58
CA ALA A 40 -9.31 30.42 -18.83
C ALA A 40 -8.44 30.48 -20.09
N HIS A 41 -7.23 31.03 -19.98
CA HIS A 41 -6.32 31.31 -21.11
C HIS A 41 -4.86 31.02 -20.73
N ASN A 42 -3.96 30.93 -21.71
CA ASN A 42 -2.52 30.86 -21.46
C ASN A 42 -1.87 32.24 -21.63
N LEU A 43 -0.66 32.41 -21.08
CA LEU A 43 0.08 33.66 -21.12
C LEU A 43 0.20 34.20 -22.56
N ASN A 44 -0.26 35.40 -22.86
CA ASN A 44 -0.19 35.99 -24.22
C ASN A 44 -0.73 35.07 -25.35
N ASN A 45 -1.73 34.23 -25.07
CA ASN A 45 -2.28 33.24 -26.02
C ASN A 45 -1.24 32.26 -26.58
N THR A 46 -0.20 31.94 -25.81
CA THR A 46 0.80 30.93 -26.18
C THR A 46 0.28 29.51 -25.96
N GLU A 47 1.16 28.53 -26.22
CA GLU A 47 0.90 27.13 -25.92
C GLU A 47 0.53 26.90 -24.45
N LYS A 48 -0.22 25.83 -24.20
CA LYS A 48 -0.72 25.48 -22.87
C LYS A 48 0.41 25.35 -21.86
N ASN A 49 0.27 26.01 -20.72
CA ASN A 49 1.21 25.94 -19.59
C ASN A 49 2.66 26.34 -19.96
N SER A 50 2.83 27.34 -20.82
CA SER A 50 4.15 27.73 -21.33
C SER A 50 4.84 28.81 -20.51
N ALA A 51 4.15 29.44 -19.55
CA ALA A 51 4.78 30.39 -18.62
C ALA A 51 5.99 29.77 -17.91
N LYS A 52 7.06 30.56 -17.77
CA LYS A 52 8.32 30.18 -17.12
C LYS A 52 8.58 31.07 -15.91
N ILE A 53 9.45 30.62 -15.02
CA ILE A 53 9.94 31.41 -13.89
C ILE A 53 10.44 32.77 -14.40
N GLY A 54 10.03 33.84 -13.73
CA GLY A 54 10.29 35.24 -14.09
C GLY A 54 9.30 35.87 -15.08
N ASN A 55 8.37 35.11 -15.68
CA ASN A 55 7.30 35.68 -16.50
C ASN A 55 6.25 36.37 -15.63
N MET A 56 5.68 37.47 -16.15
CA MET A 56 4.52 38.10 -15.55
C MET A 56 3.29 37.24 -15.77
N LEU A 57 2.62 36.82 -14.71
CA LEU A 57 1.48 35.92 -14.78
C LEU A 57 0.33 36.47 -13.93
N LYS A 58 -0.47 37.36 -14.53
CA LYS A 58 -1.57 38.07 -13.83
C LYS A 58 -2.75 37.17 -13.48
N GLU A 59 -2.98 36.16 -14.33
CA GLU A 59 -4.03 35.16 -14.18
C GLU A 59 -3.42 33.75 -14.33
N PRO A 60 -4.01 32.72 -13.70
CA PRO A 60 -3.57 31.33 -13.89
C PRO A 60 -3.76 30.87 -15.33
N GLU A 61 -2.87 29.99 -15.80
CA GLU A 61 -3.01 29.35 -17.12
C GLU A 61 -4.06 28.22 -17.12
N THR A 62 -4.55 27.80 -18.29
CA THR A 62 -5.53 26.70 -18.40
C THR A 62 -5.04 25.40 -17.73
N GLY A 63 -5.87 24.83 -16.85
CA GLY A 63 -5.49 23.67 -16.04
C GLY A 63 -4.84 24.03 -14.70
N TRP A 64 -4.86 25.31 -14.32
CA TRP A 64 -4.45 25.80 -13.01
C TRP A 64 -5.58 26.58 -12.32
N LYS A 65 -5.55 26.55 -10.99
CA LYS A 65 -6.43 27.29 -10.09
C LYS A 65 -5.58 28.17 -9.20
N ARG A 66 -5.84 29.48 -9.19
CA ARG A 66 -5.15 30.48 -8.38
C ARG A 66 -5.89 30.77 -7.09
N TYR A 67 -5.20 30.74 -5.97
CA TYR A 67 -5.67 31.24 -4.67
C TYR A 67 -4.94 32.53 -4.32
N ASP A 68 -5.68 33.45 -3.73
CA ASP A 68 -5.16 34.69 -3.17
C ASP A 68 -4.30 34.42 -1.93
N ASP A 69 -3.30 35.26 -1.69
CA ASP A 69 -2.43 35.18 -0.51
C ASP A 69 -3.17 35.45 0.81
N THR A 70 -4.32 36.13 0.77
CA THR A 70 -5.16 36.35 1.95
C THR A 70 -6.08 35.17 2.28
N ASN A 71 -6.03 34.09 1.51
CA ASN A 71 -6.86 32.91 1.72
C ASN A 71 -6.68 32.34 3.14
N SER A 72 -7.79 32.01 3.81
CA SER A 72 -7.78 31.57 5.21
C SER A 72 -7.04 30.26 5.47
N ASN A 73 -6.78 29.47 4.42
CA ASN A 73 -6.02 28.23 4.52
C ASN A 73 -4.50 28.45 4.55
N ILE A 74 -4.04 29.69 4.32
CA ILE A 74 -2.63 30.05 4.39
C ILE A 74 -2.30 30.61 5.77
N SER A 75 -1.41 29.90 6.48
CA SER A 75 -0.94 30.29 7.80
C SER A 75 0.36 31.10 7.68
N TYR A 76 0.34 32.34 8.16
CA TYR A 76 1.51 33.20 8.27
C TYR A 76 1.92 33.33 9.73
N ILE A 77 3.05 32.72 10.08
CA ILE A 77 3.65 32.70 11.43
C ILE A 77 4.78 33.72 11.45
N GLY A 78 4.79 34.60 12.46
CA GLY A 78 5.77 35.70 12.59
C GLY A 78 5.16 37.08 12.35
N ASN A 79 6.01 38.11 12.30
CA ASN A 79 5.59 39.51 12.17
C ASN A 79 5.22 39.86 10.71
N LYS A 80 4.05 39.41 10.26
CA LYS A 80 3.53 39.71 8.91
C LYS A 80 3.02 41.14 8.78
N LYS A 81 3.05 41.65 7.54
CA LYS A 81 2.48 42.93 7.11
C LYS A 81 1.63 42.70 5.87
N ILE A 82 0.72 43.64 5.63
CA ILE A 82 -0.11 43.70 4.43
C ILE A 82 0.20 45.01 3.73
N ALA A 83 0.47 44.97 2.44
CA ALA A 83 0.48 46.14 1.58
C ALA A 83 -0.66 46.05 0.58
N SER A 84 -1.23 47.20 0.20
CA SER A 84 -2.32 47.27 -0.78
C SER A 84 -1.86 48.01 -2.02
N GLY A 85 -2.37 47.60 -3.19
CA GLY A 85 -2.09 48.24 -4.46
C GLY A 85 -2.46 47.38 -5.66
N SER A 86 -2.86 48.03 -6.77
CA SER A 86 -3.35 47.37 -7.99
C SER A 86 -2.31 46.54 -8.76
N LYS A 87 -1.08 46.50 -8.25
CA LYS A 87 0.01 45.69 -8.78
C LYS A 87 0.03 44.28 -8.20
N TYR A 88 -0.75 44.02 -7.15
CA TYR A 88 -0.87 42.73 -6.47
C TYR A 88 -2.11 41.98 -6.95
N HIS A 89 -2.11 40.65 -6.82
CA HIS A 89 -3.35 39.89 -7.06
C HIS A 89 -4.41 40.34 -6.03
N LYS A 90 -5.63 40.59 -6.51
CA LYS A 90 -6.74 41.18 -5.73
C LYS A 90 -6.35 42.37 -4.82
N ASP A 91 -5.43 43.20 -5.30
CA ASP A 91 -5.04 44.47 -4.71
C ASP A 91 -4.32 44.40 -3.34
N SER A 92 -3.82 43.23 -2.91
CA SER A 92 -3.01 43.13 -1.67
C SER A 92 -1.91 42.09 -1.71
N ILE A 93 -0.91 42.26 -0.84
CA ILE A 93 0.13 41.27 -0.60
C ILE A 93 0.44 41.11 0.90
N MET A 94 0.63 39.86 1.31
CA MET A 94 1.08 39.39 2.61
C MET A 94 2.58 39.13 2.54
N TYR A 95 3.34 39.81 3.40
CA TYR A 95 4.80 39.71 3.41
C TYR A 95 5.38 39.86 4.82
N PHE A 96 6.64 39.45 4.97
CA PHE A 96 7.43 39.68 6.17
C PHE A 96 8.49 40.76 5.89
N PRO A 97 8.50 41.89 6.63
CA PRO A 97 9.48 42.94 6.46
C PRO A 97 10.89 42.53 6.94
N SER A 98 10.96 41.55 7.85
CA SER A 98 12.19 40.88 8.28
C SER A 98 11.90 39.39 8.50
N SER A 99 12.87 38.54 8.14
CA SER A 99 12.72 37.09 8.07
C SER A 99 12.91 36.33 9.38
N GLU A 100 13.19 37.01 10.50
CA GLU A 100 13.50 36.36 11.77
C GLU A 100 12.29 35.54 12.27
N ASN A 101 12.44 34.20 12.26
CA ASN A 101 11.43 33.22 12.70
C ASN A 101 10.06 33.33 11.99
N ALA A 102 10.04 33.85 10.76
CA ALA A 102 8.82 33.92 9.95
C ALA A 102 8.65 32.65 9.10
N THR A 103 7.41 32.20 8.92
CA THR A 103 7.09 31.02 8.08
C THR A 103 5.72 31.16 7.46
N ILE A 104 5.58 30.77 6.19
CA ILE A 104 4.29 30.56 5.51
C ILE A 104 4.03 29.06 5.48
N LYS A 105 2.83 28.62 5.88
CA LYS A 105 2.45 27.21 5.87
C LYS A 105 1.06 27.01 5.29
N PHE A 106 0.91 25.98 4.47
CA PHE A 106 -0.38 25.53 3.94
C PHE A 106 -0.25 24.09 3.44
N ASN A 107 -1.38 23.42 3.23
CA ASN A 107 -1.43 22.16 2.52
C ASN A 107 -2.10 22.37 1.15
N PHE A 108 -1.85 21.48 0.20
CA PHE A 108 -2.66 21.41 -1.01
C PHE A 108 -2.85 19.98 -1.49
N ILE A 109 -4.01 19.68 -2.08
CA ILE A 109 -4.26 18.45 -2.83
C ILE A 109 -3.99 18.76 -4.30
N GLY A 110 -3.03 18.07 -4.90
CA GLY A 110 -2.69 18.29 -6.31
C GLY A 110 -1.44 17.53 -6.75
N SER A 111 -1.04 17.72 -7.99
CA SER A 111 0.17 17.17 -8.63
C SER A 111 1.21 18.25 -8.98
N LYS A 112 0.86 19.52 -8.84
CA LYS A 112 1.71 20.66 -9.20
C LYS A 112 1.33 21.93 -8.43
N ILE A 113 2.32 22.81 -8.26
CA ILE A 113 2.20 24.09 -7.57
C ILE A 113 3.05 25.17 -8.25
N ARG A 114 2.55 26.40 -8.27
CA ARG A 114 3.31 27.62 -8.58
C ARG A 114 3.13 28.64 -7.48
N LEU A 115 4.14 29.47 -7.29
CA LEU A 115 4.07 30.66 -6.44
C LEU A 115 4.23 31.92 -7.29
N ILE A 116 3.47 32.95 -6.94
CA ILE A 116 3.50 34.26 -7.55
C ILE A 116 3.86 35.27 -6.45
N ASP A 117 4.82 36.16 -6.72
CA ASP A 117 5.14 37.34 -5.89
C ASP A 117 5.67 38.47 -6.80
N THR A 118 5.73 39.65 -6.23
CA THR A 118 6.57 40.77 -6.66
C THR A 118 8.05 40.52 -6.35
N MET A 119 8.90 40.91 -7.29
CA MET A 119 10.36 40.85 -7.13
C MET A 119 10.93 42.26 -7.05
N SER A 120 11.88 42.50 -6.13
CA SER A 120 12.52 43.81 -5.95
C SER A 120 13.86 43.67 -5.22
N SER A 121 14.61 44.77 -5.11
CA SER A 121 16.00 44.74 -4.63
C SER A 121 16.13 44.52 -3.12
N ASP A 122 15.04 44.68 -2.38
CA ASP A 122 14.91 44.45 -0.94
C ASP A 122 14.40 43.03 -0.59
N ARG A 123 14.03 42.26 -1.62
CA ARG A 123 13.54 40.89 -1.47
C ARG A 123 14.68 39.89 -1.28
N SER A 124 14.36 38.76 -0.66
CA SER A 124 15.30 37.67 -0.45
C SER A 124 15.71 37.01 -1.78
N SER A 125 17.00 36.69 -1.88
CA SER A 125 17.54 35.90 -2.98
C SER A 125 17.62 34.40 -2.66
N ASN A 126 17.24 34.00 -1.44
CA ASN A 126 17.36 32.63 -0.96
C ASN A 126 16.20 32.28 -0.03
N ILE A 127 15.07 31.93 -0.64
CA ILE A 127 13.86 31.46 0.04
C ILE A 127 13.82 29.94 -0.09
N ASN A 128 13.54 29.23 1.00
CA ASN A 128 13.36 27.80 1.02
C ASN A 128 11.85 27.48 1.00
N ILE A 129 11.46 26.56 0.12
CA ILE A 129 10.15 25.89 0.17
C ILE A 129 10.37 24.41 0.39
N LYS A 130 9.74 23.88 1.43
CA LYS A 130 9.69 22.45 1.75
C LYS A 130 8.35 21.90 1.29
N ILE A 131 8.36 20.87 0.44
CA ILE A 131 7.16 20.13 0.02
C ILE A 131 7.37 18.68 0.43
N ASP A 132 6.52 18.14 1.32
CA ASP A 132 6.65 16.77 1.84
C ASP A 132 8.04 16.45 2.39
N ASN A 133 8.59 17.37 3.19
CA ASN A 133 9.94 17.32 3.73
C ASN A 133 11.10 17.45 2.71
N ILE A 134 10.82 17.59 1.42
CA ILE A 134 11.84 17.84 0.39
C ILE A 134 12.01 19.35 0.20
N SER A 135 13.22 19.85 0.40
CA SER A 135 13.56 21.26 0.25
C SER A 135 13.92 21.64 -1.18
N TYR A 136 13.44 22.81 -1.60
CA TYR A 136 13.83 23.52 -2.81
C TYR A 136 14.12 24.98 -2.45
N THR A 137 14.81 25.71 -3.34
CA THR A 137 15.06 27.14 -3.16
C THR A 137 14.60 27.95 -4.36
N PHE A 138 14.21 29.20 -4.10
CA PHE A 138 13.90 30.21 -5.11
C PHE A 138 14.28 31.61 -4.63
N SER A 139 14.11 32.60 -5.50
CA SER A 139 14.53 33.98 -5.28
C SER A 139 13.42 34.93 -5.71
N ASP A 140 13.11 35.89 -4.84
CA ASP A 140 12.26 37.06 -5.16
C ASP A 140 13.11 38.31 -5.42
N TYR A 141 14.44 38.19 -5.36
CA TYR A 141 15.34 39.29 -5.65
C TYR A 141 15.31 39.68 -7.13
N SER A 142 15.19 40.97 -7.40
CA SER A 142 15.40 41.59 -8.71
C SER A 142 15.97 42.99 -8.56
N ALA A 143 16.88 43.41 -9.44
CA ALA A 143 17.43 44.77 -9.41
C ALA A 143 16.35 45.86 -9.64
N ASN A 144 15.25 45.50 -10.29
CA ASN A 144 14.11 46.38 -10.55
C ASN A 144 12.85 45.81 -9.88
N SER A 145 11.96 46.69 -9.42
CA SER A 145 10.62 46.27 -8.97
C SER A 145 9.82 45.75 -10.16
N ILE A 146 9.43 44.47 -10.11
CA ILE A 146 8.61 43.81 -11.12
C ILE A 146 7.50 43.02 -10.42
N ASP A 147 6.26 43.26 -10.82
CA ASP A 147 5.10 42.74 -10.08
C ASP A 147 4.54 41.44 -10.68
N GLN A 148 3.85 40.61 -9.89
CA GLN A 148 3.14 39.38 -10.32
C GLN A 148 3.99 38.43 -11.19
N ARG A 149 5.13 37.97 -10.66
CA ARG A 149 6.02 37.03 -11.34
C ARG A 149 5.80 35.61 -10.86
N LEU A 150 5.81 34.66 -11.81
CA LEU A 150 6.00 33.26 -11.48
C LEU A 150 7.40 33.09 -10.89
N ILE A 151 7.51 32.87 -9.59
CA ILE A 151 8.79 32.82 -8.86
C ILE A 151 9.24 31.39 -8.55
N PHE A 152 8.30 30.46 -8.50
CA PHE A 152 8.55 29.05 -8.24
C PHE A 152 7.54 28.18 -8.98
N GLU A 153 8.00 27.04 -9.49
CA GLU A 153 7.13 26.00 -10.07
C GLU A 153 7.65 24.62 -9.67
N LYS A 154 6.75 23.76 -9.18
CA LYS A 154 7.00 22.33 -9.01
C LYS A 154 5.89 21.53 -9.65
N THR A 155 6.25 20.64 -10.57
CA THR A 155 5.34 19.71 -11.25
C THR A 155 5.79 18.26 -11.03
N GLY A 156 4.94 17.31 -11.43
CA GLY A 156 5.24 15.87 -11.38
C GLY A 156 5.14 15.27 -9.98
N LEU A 157 4.40 15.91 -9.08
CA LEU A 157 4.05 15.33 -7.78
C LEU A 157 2.94 14.29 -7.96
N LEU A 158 2.86 13.32 -7.03
CA LEU A 158 1.69 12.43 -6.98
C LEU A 158 0.45 13.25 -6.61
N PHE A 159 -0.69 13.00 -7.25
CA PHE A 159 -1.93 13.68 -6.90
C PHE A 159 -2.42 13.24 -5.51
N LYS A 160 -2.01 13.95 -4.46
CA LYS A 160 -2.35 13.71 -3.05
C LYS A 160 -2.26 15.01 -2.25
N GLU A 161 -2.52 14.95 -0.95
CA GLU A 161 -2.22 16.06 -0.05
C GLU A 161 -0.70 16.21 0.15
N HIS A 162 -0.24 17.45 0.02
CA HIS A 162 1.13 17.91 0.17
C HIS A 162 1.21 18.95 1.27
N PHE A 163 2.29 18.90 2.04
CA PHE A 163 2.55 19.80 3.16
C PHE A 163 3.61 20.81 2.74
N VAL A 164 3.28 22.10 2.81
CA VAL A 164 4.15 23.18 2.37
C VAL A 164 4.57 24.06 3.53
N GLU A 165 5.89 24.25 3.67
CA GLU A 165 6.49 25.24 4.55
C GLU A 165 7.45 26.12 3.76
N ILE A 166 7.27 27.44 3.84
CA ILE A 166 8.15 28.42 3.19
C ILE A 166 8.83 29.25 4.26
N THR A 167 10.16 29.30 4.19
CA THR A 167 11.04 30.03 5.11
C THR A 167 12.06 30.83 4.31
N ASN A 168 12.67 31.83 4.94
CA ASN A 168 13.73 32.61 4.31
C ASN A 168 15.09 32.26 4.92
N ASN A 169 16.04 31.86 4.09
CA ASN A 169 17.41 31.51 4.50
C ASN A 169 18.34 32.73 4.57
N GLN A 170 17.86 33.91 4.18
CA GLN A 170 18.61 35.16 4.21
C GLN A 170 18.06 36.07 5.32
N SER A 171 18.92 36.46 6.25
CA SER A 171 18.53 37.34 7.36
C SER A 171 18.17 38.75 6.86
N ARG A 172 17.23 39.40 7.55
CA ARG A 172 16.88 40.82 7.36
C ARG A 172 16.47 41.20 5.92
N THR A 173 15.82 40.29 5.21
CA THR A 173 15.25 40.55 3.88
C THR A 173 13.76 40.30 3.83
N VAL A 174 13.10 40.98 2.89
CA VAL A 174 11.67 40.85 2.66
C VAL A 174 11.37 39.58 1.88
N TYR A 175 10.33 38.85 2.26
CA TYR A 175 9.75 37.80 1.43
C TYR A 175 8.26 37.68 1.74
N GLY A 176 7.48 37.17 0.80
CA GLY A 176 6.04 37.08 0.96
C GLY A 176 5.44 36.11 -0.04
N LEU A 177 4.19 36.35 -0.37
CA LEU A 177 3.46 35.62 -1.38
C LEU A 177 2.31 36.51 -1.86
N ASP A 178 2.11 36.57 -3.18
CA ASP A 178 1.00 37.31 -3.81
C ASP A 178 -0.12 36.35 -4.24
N ALA A 179 0.24 35.16 -4.75
CA ALA A 179 -0.73 34.11 -5.05
C ALA A 179 -0.12 32.71 -5.16
N ILE A 180 -0.97 31.69 -5.10
CA ILE A 180 -0.61 30.27 -5.29
C ILE A 180 -1.42 29.70 -6.45
N ASP A 181 -0.78 29.08 -7.45
CA ASP A 181 -1.50 28.22 -8.39
C ASP A 181 -1.31 26.74 -8.04
N ILE A 182 -2.39 25.97 -8.07
CA ILE A 182 -2.38 24.50 -8.01
C ILE A 182 -3.18 23.91 -9.18
N ASP A 183 -3.30 22.60 -9.27
CA ASP A 183 -4.16 21.94 -10.25
C ASP A 183 -5.59 22.51 -10.24
N GLU A 184 -6.21 22.62 -11.42
CA GLU A 184 -7.60 23.06 -11.56
C GLU A 184 -8.59 22.25 -10.73
N ASN A 185 -8.36 20.94 -10.62
CA ASN A 185 -9.15 20.01 -9.79
C ASN A 185 -8.56 19.82 -8.38
N GLY A 186 -7.51 20.55 -8.02
CA GLY A 186 -6.90 20.53 -6.70
C GLY A 186 -7.62 21.40 -5.68
N GLU A 187 -7.16 21.36 -4.43
CA GLU A 187 -7.72 22.12 -3.31
C GLU A 187 -6.62 22.64 -2.39
N LEU A 188 -6.68 23.92 -2.01
CA LEU A 188 -5.83 24.50 -0.97
C LEU A 188 -6.45 24.21 0.41
N LYS A 189 -5.66 23.70 1.36
CA LYS A 189 -6.11 23.27 2.68
C LYS A 189 -5.31 23.96 3.80
N PRO A 190 -5.91 24.14 5.00
CA PRO A 190 -5.18 24.67 6.14
C PRO A 190 -3.98 23.77 6.43
N TYR A 191 -2.88 24.37 6.93
CA TYR A 191 -1.74 23.58 7.35
C TYR A 191 -2.11 22.71 8.55
N GLU A 192 -2.13 21.41 8.34
CA GLU A 192 -2.10 20.40 9.39
C GLU A 192 -0.85 19.58 9.14
N GLU A 193 0.05 19.47 10.13
CA GLU A 193 1.26 18.68 9.97
C GLU A 193 0.89 17.22 9.73
N ALA A 194 1.58 16.55 8.80
CA ALA A 194 1.38 15.14 8.53
C ALA A 194 1.49 14.37 9.85
N ALA A 195 0.43 13.64 10.24
CA ALA A 195 0.47 12.78 11.41
C ALA A 195 1.64 11.81 11.25
N LYS A 196 2.66 12.01 12.08
CA LYS A 196 3.93 11.31 11.98
C LYS A 196 3.74 9.86 12.36
N VAL A 197 4.32 8.95 11.59
CA VAL A 197 4.35 7.54 11.95
C VAL A 197 5.19 7.34 13.20
N GLU A 198 4.60 6.71 14.20
CA GLU A 198 5.24 6.44 15.49
C GLU A 198 5.66 4.99 15.64
N SER A 199 4.89 4.05 15.09
CA SER A 199 5.23 2.62 15.17
C SER A 199 4.64 1.79 14.03
N ILE A 200 5.23 0.62 13.83
CA ILE A 200 4.72 -0.47 13.01
C ILE A 200 4.77 -1.76 13.83
N SER A 201 3.74 -2.59 13.75
CA SER A 201 3.69 -3.91 14.38
C SER A 201 3.14 -4.96 13.40
N LEU A 202 3.46 -6.22 13.65
CA LEU A 202 2.93 -7.37 12.91
C LEU A 202 2.00 -8.17 13.82
N ASP A 203 0.99 -8.81 13.21
CA ASP A 203 0.12 -9.77 13.91
C ASP A 203 0.84 -11.09 14.26
N LYS A 204 1.95 -11.38 13.58
CA LYS A 204 2.80 -12.56 13.80
C LYS A 204 4.28 -12.16 13.82
N THR A 205 5.03 -12.70 14.78
CA THR A 205 6.49 -12.56 14.87
C THR A 205 7.23 -13.84 14.47
N SER A 206 6.51 -14.96 14.32
CA SER A 206 7.01 -16.20 13.74
C SER A 206 5.93 -16.97 13.02
N MET A 207 6.32 -17.79 12.04
CA MET A 207 5.45 -18.76 11.37
C MET A 207 6.22 -19.99 10.90
N ASP A 208 5.55 -21.13 10.95
CA ASP A 208 6.06 -22.39 10.42
C ASP A 208 5.26 -22.74 9.16
N LEU A 209 5.95 -22.96 8.06
CA LEU A 209 5.36 -23.30 6.76
C LEU A 209 5.93 -24.61 6.24
N ILE A 210 5.11 -25.32 5.47
CA ILE A 210 5.59 -26.45 4.67
C ILE A 210 5.98 -25.91 3.29
N GLU A 211 7.05 -26.40 2.71
CA GLU A 211 7.47 -26.05 1.34
C GLU A 211 6.30 -26.08 0.34
N GLY A 212 6.12 -24.98 -0.42
CA GLY A 212 5.02 -24.78 -1.35
C GLY A 212 3.73 -24.22 -0.75
N SER A 213 3.63 -24.10 0.58
CA SER A 213 2.50 -23.45 1.25
C SER A 213 2.72 -21.93 1.41
N SER A 214 1.67 -21.22 1.83
CA SER A 214 1.72 -19.77 2.05
C SER A 214 0.81 -19.36 3.18
N ASP A 215 1.16 -18.28 3.87
CA ASP A 215 0.33 -17.64 4.90
C ASP A 215 0.50 -16.12 4.83
N LYS A 216 -0.39 -15.37 5.46
CA LYS A 216 -0.40 -13.90 5.46
C LYS A 216 0.09 -13.35 6.80
N ILE A 217 0.85 -12.26 6.72
CA ILE A 217 1.21 -11.39 7.84
C ILE A 217 0.53 -10.04 7.61
N ASN A 218 -0.13 -9.50 8.62
CA ASN A 218 -0.73 -8.19 8.58
C ASN A 218 0.13 -7.19 9.37
N ALA A 219 0.45 -6.06 8.76
CA ALA A 219 1.13 -4.96 9.42
C ALA A 219 0.12 -3.89 9.87
N LYS A 220 0.34 -3.32 11.06
CA LYS A 220 -0.41 -2.18 11.59
C LYS A 220 0.53 -1.01 11.80
N VAL A 221 0.23 0.14 11.18
CA VAL A 221 0.97 1.39 11.33
C VAL A 221 0.17 2.32 12.25
N LEU A 222 0.84 2.92 13.23
CA LEU A 222 0.23 3.86 14.17
C LEU A 222 0.97 5.21 14.16
N PRO A 223 0.26 6.31 14.46
CA PRO A 223 -1.17 6.39 14.79
C PRO A 223 -2.09 6.13 13.58
N GLU A 224 -3.38 5.91 13.83
CA GLU A 224 -4.35 5.53 12.78
C GLU A 224 -4.66 6.68 11.81
N ASP A 225 -4.35 7.92 12.16
CA ASP A 225 -4.44 9.08 11.29
C ASP A 225 -3.11 9.38 10.57
N ALA A 226 -2.06 8.56 10.78
CA ALA A 226 -0.77 8.74 10.14
C ALA A 226 -0.92 8.87 8.61
N THR A 227 -0.35 9.93 8.05
CA THR A 227 -0.52 10.25 6.62
C THR A 227 0.18 9.22 5.72
N ASN A 228 1.28 8.64 6.20
CA ASN A 228 2.02 7.60 5.48
C ASN A 228 1.85 6.24 6.17
N LYS A 229 1.06 5.36 5.57
CA LYS A 229 0.90 3.96 6.03
C LYS A 229 1.42 2.94 5.01
N LYS A 230 2.22 3.37 4.03
CA LYS A 230 2.69 2.47 2.98
C LYS A 230 3.77 1.55 3.53
N VAL A 231 3.45 0.27 3.60
CA VAL A 231 4.37 -0.79 4.06
C VAL A 231 5.06 -1.42 2.85
N VAL A 232 6.38 -1.54 2.94
CA VAL A 232 7.25 -2.25 2.00
C VAL A 232 7.77 -3.50 2.69
N TRP A 233 7.69 -4.63 1.98
CA TRP A 233 8.08 -5.93 2.48
C TRP A 233 9.39 -6.39 1.85
N ALA A 234 10.19 -7.13 2.61
CA ALA A 234 11.41 -7.77 2.13
C ALA A 234 11.64 -9.11 2.82
N SER A 235 12.26 -10.05 2.12
CA SER A 235 12.78 -11.30 2.72
C SER A 235 14.29 -11.23 2.86
N SER A 236 14.83 -11.81 3.94
CA SER A 236 16.28 -11.99 4.08
C SER A 236 16.84 -13.04 3.11
N ASP A 237 16.01 -13.98 2.65
CA ASP A 237 16.39 -15.02 1.69
C ASP A 237 15.17 -15.49 0.88
N GLU A 238 15.03 -14.95 -0.33
CA GLU A 238 13.95 -15.31 -1.26
C GLU A 238 14.03 -16.75 -1.79
N SER A 239 15.18 -17.42 -1.66
CA SER A 239 15.31 -18.84 -2.02
C SER A 239 14.67 -19.77 -0.98
N ILE A 240 14.42 -19.27 0.23
CA ILE A 240 13.76 -19.98 1.34
C ILE A 240 12.30 -19.55 1.45
N ALA A 241 12.03 -18.25 1.50
CA ALA A 241 10.67 -17.70 1.56
C ALA A 241 10.58 -16.33 0.88
N THR A 242 9.53 -16.11 0.10
CA THR A 242 9.24 -14.82 -0.55
C THR A 242 8.07 -14.13 0.13
N VAL A 243 7.97 -12.81 0.03
CA VAL A 243 6.82 -12.02 0.49
C VAL A 243 6.35 -11.07 -0.61
N ASP A 244 5.05 -10.98 -0.83
CA ASP A 244 4.48 -10.03 -1.81
C ASP A 244 4.15 -8.65 -1.18
N LYS A 245 3.66 -7.72 -2.01
CA LYS A 245 3.29 -6.36 -1.59
C LYS A 245 2.16 -6.32 -0.54
N ASP A 246 1.37 -7.38 -0.42
CA ASP A 246 0.20 -7.47 0.46
C ASP A 246 0.51 -8.27 1.74
N GLY A 247 1.79 -8.65 1.96
CA GLY A 247 2.24 -9.40 3.13
C GLY A 247 1.98 -10.90 3.05
N LYS A 248 1.72 -11.45 1.86
CA LYS A 248 1.60 -12.91 1.68
C LYS A 248 2.98 -13.52 1.57
N VAL A 249 3.32 -14.39 2.52
CA VAL A 249 4.57 -15.14 2.57
C VAL A 249 4.38 -16.50 1.91
N THR A 250 5.26 -16.87 0.99
CA THR A 250 5.25 -18.18 0.32
C THR A 250 6.55 -18.92 0.61
N ALA A 251 6.43 -20.17 1.08
CA ALA A 251 7.56 -21.03 1.39
C ALA A 251 8.11 -21.67 0.10
N ILE A 252 9.40 -21.48 -0.17
CA ILE A 252 10.07 -21.94 -1.39
C ILE A 252 10.89 -23.20 -1.12
N LYS A 253 11.65 -23.23 -0.03
CA LYS A 253 12.55 -24.33 0.31
C LYS A 253 12.75 -24.43 1.82
N GLU A 254 13.01 -25.63 2.31
CA GLU A 254 13.44 -25.88 3.69
C GLU A 254 14.56 -24.93 4.14
N GLY A 255 14.38 -24.30 5.31
CA GLY A 255 15.31 -23.32 5.85
C GLY A 255 14.65 -22.30 6.77
N GLN A 256 15.38 -21.23 7.10
CA GLN A 256 14.85 -20.10 7.86
C GLN A 256 15.08 -18.78 7.12
N ALA A 257 14.05 -17.94 7.07
CA ALA A 257 14.13 -16.59 6.52
C ALA A 257 13.44 -15.60 7.46
N THR A 258 13.87 -14.33 7.44
CA THR A 258 13.21 -13.25 8.16
C THR A 258 12.49 -12.35 7.17
N ILE A 259 11.19 -12.18 7.37
CA ILE A 259 10.37 -11.22 6.63
C ILE A 259 10.37 -9.89 7.39
N THR A 260 10.66 -8.80 6.70
CA THR A 260 10.71 -7.44 7.25
C THR A 260 9.63 -6.58 6.62
N ALA A 261 8.82 -5.93 7.45
CA ALA A 261 7.92 -4.85 7.06
C ALA A 261 8.54 -3.50 7.45
N LYS A 262 8.62 -2.56 6.50
CA LYS A 262 9.14 -1.21 6.71
C LYS A 262 8.14 -0.17 6.22
N VAL A 263 7.95 0.92 6.95
CA VAL A 263 7.16 2.06 6.44
C VAL A 263 8.02 2.86 5.47
N GLU A 264 7.52 3.11 4.26
CA GLU A 264 8.30 3.77 3.20
C GLU A 264 8.77 5.16 3.65
N GLY A 265 10.06 5.46 3.50
CA GLY A 265 10.63 6.77 3.89
C GLY A 265 10.77 7.01 5.39
N VAL A 266 10.47 6.03 6.25
CA VAL A 266 10.62 6.11 7.71
C VAL A 266 11.48 4.95 8.20
N ASP A 267 12.38 5.19 9.16
CA ASP A 267 13.26 4.14 9.70
C ASP A 267 12.61 3.34 10.83
N LEU A 268 11.38 2.86 10.57
CA LEU A 268 10.62 2.00 11.48
C LEU A 268 10.36 0.66 10.77
N THR A 269 10.66 -0.44 11.46
CA THR A 269 10.50 -1.79 10.93
C THR A 269 9.89 -2.74 11.96
N ALA A 270 9.26 -3.80 11.47
CA ALA A 270 8.85 -4.96 12.25
C ALA A 270 9.21 -6.24 11.48
N THR A 271 9.48 -7.33 12.20
CA THR A 271 10.01 -8.56 11.59
C THR A 271 9.24 -9.80 12.03
N CYS A 272 9.21 -10.80 11.15
CA CYS A 272 8.64 -12.12 11.40
C CYS A 272 9.61 -13.21 10.92
N LYS A 273 9.89 -14.18 11.80
CA LYS A 273 10.74 -15.33 11.48
C LYS A 273 9.92 -16.44 10.82
N VAL A 274 10.34 -16.88 9.64
CA VAL A 274 9.72 -17.97 8.89
C VAL A 274 10.62 -19.20 8.99
N ASN A 275 10.08 -20.31 9.49
CA ASN A 275 10.73 -21.61 9.41
C ASN A 275 9.99 -22.46 8.36
N VAL A 276 10.70 -22.89 7.33
CA VAL A 276 10.16 -23.76 6.29
C VAL A 276 10.63 -25.18 6.55
N THR A 277 9.69 -26.10 6.64
CA THR A 277 9.95 -27.54 6.68
C THR A 277 9.76 -28.15 5.29
N LYS A 278 10.55 -29.17 4.99
CA LYS A 278 10.46 -29.87 3.70
C LYS A 278 9.08 -30.48 3.54
N LYS A 279 8.52 -30.38 2.33
CA LYS A 279 7.33 -31.15 1.98
C LYS A 279 7.70 -32.62 1.92
N VAL A 280 7.06 -33.44 2.75
CA VAL A 280 7.19 -34.90 2.63
C VAL A 280 6.49 -35.31 1.33
N GLU A 281 7.27 -35.72 0.34
CA GLU A 281 6.71 -36.31 -0.87
C GLU A 281 6.25 -37.73 -0.55
N GLU A 282 4.96 -38.00 -0.72
CA GLU A 282 4.42 -39.34 -0.60
C GLU A 282 5.00 -40.24 -1.70
N ASN A 283 5.58 -41.39 -1.33
CA ASN A 283 5.95 -42.41 -2.29
C ASN A 283 4.66 -42.99 -2.92
N LYS A 284 4.43 -42.67 -4.19
CA LYS A 284 3.26 -43.11 -4.96
C LYS A 284 3.44 -44.46 -5.66
N ASN A 285 4.61 -45.08 -5.52
CA ASN A 285 4.87 -46.38 -6.11
C ASN A 285 4.02 -47.46 -5.43
N ASN A 286 3.86 -48.57 -6.13
CA ASN A 286 3.26 -49.76 -5.58
C ASN A 286 4.35 -50.78 -5.27
N ALA A 287 4.02 -51.77 -4.47
CA ALA A 287 4.91 -52.87 -4.16
C ALA A 287 4.13 -54.16 -4.00
N ILE A 288 4.79 -55.26 -4.35
CA ILE A 288 4.39 -56.58 -3.90
C ILE A 288 5.05 -56.83 -2.54
N LEU A 289 4.24 -56.85 -1.49
CA LEU A 289 4.64 -57.27 -0.15
C LEU A 289 4.39 -58.78 -0.03
N SER A 290 5.46 -59.57 0.05
CA SER A 290 5.41 -61.02 0.22
C SER A 290 5.75 -61.38 1.66
N ILE A 291 4.77 -61.92 2.40
CA ILE A 291 4.90 -62.29 3.81
C ILE A 291 4.99 -63.81 3.92
N SER A 292 6.11 -64.31 4.44
CA SER A 292 6.30 -65.73 4.76
C SER A 292 5.95 -65.99 6.23
N LEU A 293 5.03 -66.92 6.47
CA LEU A 293 4.56 -67.27 7.81
C LEU A 293 5.38 -68.42 8.40
N VAL A 294 5.37 -68.55 9.72
CA VAL A 294 6.09 -69.60 10.48
C VAL A 294 5.68 -71.04 10.11
N ASN A 295 4.51 -71.23 9.47
CA ASN A 295 4.06 -72.53 8.98
C ASN A 295 4.52 -72.84 7.54
N GLY A 296 5.35 -71.98 6.95
CA GLY A 296 5.85 -72.11 5.58
C GLY A 296 4.91 -71.57 4.50
N ALA A 297 3.72 -71.06 4.85
CA ALA A 297 2.82 -70.44 3.87
C ALA A 297 3.28 -69.01 3.54
N THR A 298 3.17 -68.62 2.27
CA THR A 298 3.45 -67.25 1.81
C THR A 298 2.16 -66.55 1.38
N LYS A 299 2.03 -65.27 1.74
CA LYS A 299 0.93 -64.40 1.30
C LYS A 299 1.48 -63.18 0.59
N GLU A 300 0.94 -62.86 -0.57
CA GLU A 300 1.35 -61.69 -1.35
C GLU A 300 0.24 -60.64 -1.40
N TYR A 301 0.65 -59.38 -1.29
CA TYR A 301 -0.21 -58.21 -1.35
C TYR A 301 0.35 -57.21 -2.33
N ASP A 302 -0.47 -56.79 -3.29
CA ASP A 302 -0.19 -55.70 -4.21
C ASP A 302 -0.79 -54.41 -3.65
N VAL A 303 0.07 -53.55 -3.07
CA VAL A 303 -0.33 -52.39 -2.27
C VAL A 303 0.56 -51.18 -2.57
N SER A 304 0.13 -49.98 -2.17
CA SER A 304 0.99 -48.80 -2.29
C SER A 304 2.18 -48.87 -1.33
N MET A 305 3.27 -48.17 -1.64
CA MET A 305 4.41 -48.04 -0.74
C MET A 305 4.03 -47.41 0.61
N GLN A 306 3.05 -46.50 0.64
CA GLN A 306 2.49 -45.99 1.89
C GLN A 306 1.90 -47.09 2.78
N GLU A 307 1.26 -48.09 2.19
CA GLU A 307 0.69 -49.21 2.94
C GLU A 307 1.78 -50.18 3.41
N VAL A 308 2.84 -50.36 2.62
CA VAL A 308 4.04 -51.10 3.05
C VAL A 308 4.72 -50.42 4.23
N GLU A 309 4.91 -49.11 4.20
CA GLU A 309 5.50 -48.33 5.29
C GLU A 309 4.68 -48.46 6.58
N LYS A 310 3.34 -48.41 6.48
CA LYS A 310 2.46 -48.68 7.63
C LYS A 310 2.62 -50.09 8.18
N PHE A 311 2.72 -51.09 7.30
CA PHE A 311 2.96 -52.48 7.72
C PHE A 311 4.30 -52.64 8.43
N ILE A 312 5.39 -52.08 7.88
CA ILE A 312 6.72 -52.15 8.48
C ILE A 312 6.73 -51.45 9.84
N ASN A 313 6.18 -50.24 9.93
CA ASN A 313 6.11 -49.52 11.22
C ASN A 313 5.30 -50.31 12.26
N TRP A 314 4.15 -50.86 11.87
CA TRP A 314 3.37 -51.74 12.75
C TRP A 314 4.18 -52.96 13.22
N PHE A 315 4.92 -53.61 12.32
CA PHE A 315 5.72 -54.79 12.64
C PHE A 315 6.85 -54.45 13.63
N GLU A 316 7.55 -53.34 13.41
CA GLU A 316 8.63 -52.89 14.30
C GLU A 316 8.11 -52.39 15.66
N GLU A 317 7.02 -51.63 15.69
CA GLU A 317 6.38 -51.22 16.95
C GLU A 317 5.98 -52.45 17.77
N ARG A 318 5.40 -53.45 17.11
CA ARG A 318 4.99 -54.69 17.77
C ARG A 318 6.16 -55.54 18.24
N SER A 319 7.24 -55.61 17.47
CA SER A 319 8.50 -56.21 17.89
C SER A 319 9.12 -55.52 19.10
N ASN A 320 8.89 -54.20 19.25
CA ASN A 320 9.29 -53.40 20.42
C ASN A 320 8.28 -53.44 21.57
N GLY A 321 7.29 -54.36 21.53
CA GLY A 321 6.30 -54.55 22.59
C GLY A 321 5.19 -53.50 22.64
N LYS A 322 5.03 -52.69 21.59
CA LYS A 322 3.99 -51.64 21.47
C LYS A 322 2.98 -52.01 20.39
N GLY A 323 1.84 -51.31 20.32
CA GLY A 323 0.90 -51.48 19.23
C GLY A 323 0.13 -52.82 19.17
N PRO A 324 -0.77 -52.96 18.19
CA PRO A 324 -1.69 -54.10 18.07
C PRO A 324 -0.98 -55.36 17.57
N SER A 325 -1.47 -56.55 17.96
CA SER A 325 -0.93 -57.84 17.48
C SER A 325 -1.39 -58.24 16.08
N LEU A 326 -2.28 -57.46 15.46
CA LEU A 326 -2.89 -57.72 14.17
C LEU A 326 -2.68 -56.54 13.22
N TYR A 327 -2.32 -56.83 11.98
CA TYR A 327 -2.40 -55.90 10.83
C TYR A 327 -3.49 -56.38 9.88
N SER A 328 -4.17 -55.47 9.18
CA SER A 328 -5.18 -55.86 8.19
C SER A 328 -4.88 -55.31 6.81
N PHE A 329 -5.01 -56.15 5.79
CA PHE A 329 -4.99 -55.74 4.39
C PHE A 329 -6.40 -55.80 3.80
N ASP A 330 -6.77 -54.79 3.03
CA ASP A 330 -7.99 -54.81 2.21
C ASP A 330 -7.72 -55.60 0.92
N LYS A 331 -8.55 -56.62 0.66
CA LYS A 331 -8.53 -57.48 -0.53
C LYS A 331 -9.77 -57.24 -1.38
N LYS A 332 -9.59 -57.26 -2.70
CA LYS A 332 -10.67 -57.23 -3.70
C LYS A 332 -10.90 -58.64 -4.24
N ILE A 333 -11.96 -59.30 -3.76
CA ILE A 333 -12.33 -60.65 -4.20
C ILE A 333 -13.80 -60.62 -4.64
N ASN A 334 -14.08 -60.81 -5.93
CA ASN A 334 -15.45 -60.90 -6.45
C ASN A 334 -16.14 -62.19 -5.91
N PRO A 335 -17.40 -62.16 -5.43
CA PRO A 335 -18.42 -61.09 -5.46
C PRO A 335 -18.44 -60.18 -4.22
N TYR A 336 -17.46 -60.26 -3.34
CA TYR A 336 -17.45 -59.53 -2.08
C TYR A 336 -17.07 -58.06 -2.28
N LYS A 337 -17.82 -57.15 -1.63
CA LYS A 337 -17.59 -55.70 -1.71
C LYS A 337 -16.32 -55.27 -0.99
N THR A 338 -16.04 -55.86 0.17
CA THR A 338 -14.82 -55.63 0.95
C THR A 338 -14.41 -56.95 1.60
N VAL A 339 -13.14 -57.32 1.49
CA VAL A 339 -12.56 -58.44 2.23
C VAL A 339 -11.40 -57.88 3.03
N LYS A 340 -11.43 -58.03 4.36
CA LYS A 340 -10.29 -57.69 5.23
C LYS A 340 -9.59 -58.96 5.64
N GLU A 341 -8.31 -59.05 5.36
CA GLU A 341 -7.47 -60.14 5.84
C GLU A 341 -6.57 -59.66 6.96
N TYR A 342 -6.56 -60.38 8.08
CA TYR A 342 -5.74 -60.04 9.24
C TYR A 342 -4.51 -60.95 9.32
N ILE A 343 -3.36 -60.35 9.63
CA ILE A 343 -2.08 -61.03 9.85
C ILE A 343 -1.67 -60.83 11.29
N VAL A 344 -1.36 -61.96 11.95
CA VAL A 344 -0.87 -61.99 13.32
C VAL A 344 0.64 -61.79 13.30
N HIS A 345 1.13 -60.78 14.03
CA HIS A 345 2.55 -60.45 14.11
C HIS A 345 3.44 -61.67 14.40
N ASP A 346 3.12 -62.40 15.47
CA ASP A 346 3.92 -63.53 15.97
C ASP A 346 3.86 -64.78 15.06
N LYS A 347 3.17 -64.68 13.91
CA LYS A 347 3.11 -65.74 12.89
C LYS A 347 3.90 -65.39 11.63
N ILE A 348 4.50 -64.21 11.55
CA ILE A 348 5.36 -63.80 10.45
C ILE A 348 6.77 -64.34 10.73
N ALA A 349 7.35 -65.06 9.78
CA ALA A 349 8.74 -65.52 9.82
C ALA A 349 9.68 -64.53 9.11
N SER A 350 9.26 -64.02 7.96
CA SER A 350 9.98 -62.99 7.20
C SER A 350 9.03 -62.29 6.22
N PHE A 351 9.47 -61.16 5.65
CA PHE A 351 8.77 -60.51 4.55
C PHE A 351 9.76 -59.91 3.55
N GLU A 352 9.33 -59.77 2.31
CA GLU A 352 10.07 -59.17 1.20
C GLU A 352 9.20 -58.08 0.55
N VAL A 353 9.82 -56.95 0.21
CA VAL A 353 9.17 -55.83 -0.48
C VAL A 353 9.78 -55.71 -1.87
N ARG A 354 8.95 -55.81 -2.91
CA ARG A 354 9.35 -55.58 -4.31
C ARG A 354 8.61 -54.36 -4.85
N GLU A 355 9.28 -53.21 -4.78
CA GLU A 355 8.76 -51.94 -5.29
C GLU A 355 8.75 -51.93 -6.83
N TYR A 356 7.70 -51.35 -7.41
CA TYR A 356 7.56 -51.14 -8.84
C TYR A 356 6.80 -49.85 -9.14
N GLU A 357 7.10 -49.22 -10.27
CA GLU A 357 6.41 -48.00 -10.70
C GLU A 357 4.93 -48.30 -10.98
N GLY A 358 4.02 -47.55 -10.36
CA GLY A 358 2.59 -47.66 -10.66
C GLY A 358 2.34 -47.25 -12.11
N THR A 359 1.72 -48.11 -12.93
CA THR A 359 1.26 -47.67 -14.26
C THR A 359 0.19 -46.60 -14.08
N ASN A 360 0.47 -45.37 -14.50
CA ASN A 360 -0.55 -44.34 -14.70
C ASN A 360 -1.60 -44.89 -15.67
N LYS A 361 -2.74 -45.36 -15.15
CA LYS A 361 -3.94 -45.64 -15.93
C LYS A 361 -5.00 -44.61 -15.64
#